data_AF-Q8E8X8-F1
#
_entry.id   AF-Q8E8X8-F1
#
_cell.length_a   1.000
_cell.length_b   1.000
_cell.length_c   1.000
_cell.angle_alpha   90.00
_cell.angle_beta   90.00
_cell.angle_gamma   90.00
#
_symmetry.space_group_name_H-M   'P 1'
#
loop_
_entity.id
_entity.type
_entity.pdbx_description
1 polymer ?
#
loop_
_entity_poly.entity_id
_entity_poly.type
_entity_poly.pdbx_seq_one_letter_code
_entity_poly.pdbx_strand_id
1 'polypeptide(L)'
;MPSYFRILAYSITALLFSTSAFANDSSFGDANGSITLKYQPHISMDKESLFISEAEVRVDYVFTNTSSQDLIVPIAFPMPPMFFGSADHSSIDNFTLKVNGKTQPTQHRLVAQLADKTDISAELKQLGWGIDEVAYFAEYAEVPEGKPALPQQWLDEDQQIAFTLSDYFVWEQTFPAGQSVSISHSYTPSLSTGIPDTANSIIDTYTELACLDESAKQGIRKRNLVVKQDGEDVEYGVEWSHLSYILVTANNWQGAIKDFKLTIKKSQPTDLISLCFDGELKKTDPLTFEFQQKQFTPTQDLSILFIRKPNFE
;
A
#
# COMPACT_ATOMS: atom_id res chain seq x y z
N MET A 1 35.92 27.81 -45.69
CA MET A 1 36.02 26.34 -45.90
C MET A 1 36.69 25.73 -44.69
N PRO A 2 36.22 24.58 -44.20
CA PRO A 2 34.96 24.37 -43.50
C PRO A 2 35.08 24.65 -41.98
N SER A 3 33.96 24.89 -41.30
CA SER A 3 33.91 25.05 -39.84
C SER A 3 33.59 23.72 -39.16
N TYR A 4 34.37 23.32 -38.13
CA TYR A 4 34.09 22.14 -37.33
C TYR A 4 33.12 22.46 -36.18
N PHE A 5 31.86 22.06 -36.30
CA PHE A 5 30.95 21.99 -35.15
C PHE A 5 31.10 20.65 -34.44
N ARG A 6 31.54 20.66 -33.18
CA ARG A 6 31.44 19.51 -32.27
C ARG A 6 30.05 19.51 -31.65
N ILE A 7 29.23 18.50 -31.95
CA ILE A 7 27.99 18.24 -31.22
C ILE A 7 28.35 17.41 -29.99
N LEU A 8 28.16 17.98 -28.80
CA LEU A 8 28.31 17.27 -27.54
C LEU A 8 26.95 16.64 -27.19
N ALA A 9 26.85 15.32 -27.30
CA ALA A 9 25.64 14.60 -26.89
C ALA A 9 25.62 14.48 -25.36
N TYR A 10 24.75 15.24 -24.70
CA TYR A 10 24.43 15.03 -23.28
C TYR A 10 23.41 13.90 -23.16
N SER A 11 23.81 12.77 -22.58
CA SER A 11 22.88 11.75 -22.12
C SER A 11 22.13 12.29 -20.89
N ILE A 12 20.81 12.44 -21.00
CA ILE A 12 19.94 12.75 -19.86
C ILE A 12 19.65 11.43 -19.15
N THR A 13 20.30 11.23 -18.00
CA THR A 13 19.96 10.12 -17.09
C THR A 13 18.67 10.47 -16.35
N ALA A 14 17.57 9.83 -16.72
CA ALA A 14 16.33 9.92 -15.94
C ALA A 14 16.53 9.20 -14.60
N LEU A 15 16.52 9.94 -13.48
CA LEU A 15 16.36 9.33 -12.16
C LEU A 15 14.87 8.99 -11.97
N LEU A 16 14.56 7.69 -11.98
CA LEU A 16 13.28 7.19 -11.49
C LEU A 16 13.26 7.34 -9.96
N PHE A 17 12.43 8.24 -9.45
CA PHE A 17 12.18 8.39 -8.02
C PHE A 17 11.08 7.41 -7.60
N SER A 18 11.46 6.36 -6.88
CA SER A 18 10.51 5.43 -6.25
C SER A 18 9.70 6.16 -5.17
N THR A 19 8.42 6.39 -5.39
CA THR A 19 7.49 6.96 -4.40
C THR A 19 7.03 5.90 -3.41
N SER A 20 7.12 6.19 -2.11
CA SER A 20 6.84 5.25 -1.01
C SER A 20 5.35 4.90 -0.85
N ALA A 21 5.04 3.68 -0.38
CA ALA A 21 3.68 3.16 -0.19
C ALA A 21 3.42 2.74 1.27
N PHE A 22 2.23 3.02 1.84
CA PHE A 22 2.11 3.42 3.26
C PHE A 22 1.17 2.65 4.28
N ALA A 23 1.23 1.33 4.59
CA ALA A 23 0.56 0.74 5.81
C ALA A 23 1.39 -0.09 6.84
N ASN A 24 1.84 0.48 7.99
CA ASN A 24 2.42 -0.22 9.18
C ASN A 24 2.58 0.77 10.38
N ASP A 25 2.36 0.32 11.62
CA ASP A 25 2.30 1.17 12.83
C ASP A 25 3.53 2.05 13.08
N SER A 26 3.30 3.33 13.39
CA SER A 26 4.35 4.23 13.90
C SER A 26 3.77 5.32 14.79
N SER A 27 4.56 5.82 15.74
CA SER A 27 4.19 7.07 16.43
C SER A 27 4.18 8.26 15.47
N PHE A 28 3.46 9.33 15.80
CA PHE A 28 3.40 10.52 14.96
C PHE A 28 3.38 11.85 15.72
N GLY A 29 3.27 12.95 14.97
CA GLY A 29 2.67 14.18 15.47
C GLY A 29 2.16 15.05 14.34
N ASP A 30 1.25 15.96 14.69
CA ASP A 30 0.64 16.88 13.74
C ASP A 30 1.65 17.96 13.30
N ALA A 31 1.86 18.08 11.99
CA ALA A 31 2.62 19.16 11.37
C ALA A 31 1.74 19.84 10.31
N ASN A 32 1.19 21.02 10.63
CA ASN A 32 0.25 21.76 9.78
C ASN A 32 -0.99 20.96 9.30
N GLY A 33 -1.43 19.96 10.07
CA GLY A 33 -2.51 19.04 9.70
C GLY A 33 -2.03 17.65 9.25
N SER A 34 -0.81 17.56 8.73
CA SER A 34 -0.21 16.30 8.27
C SER A 34 0.25 15.41 9.42
N ILE A 35 0.22 14.10 9.19
CA ILE A 35 0.76 13.09 10.10
C ILE A 35 2.23 12.86 9.78
N THR A 36 3.12 13.45 10.59
CA THR A 36 4.56 13.18 10.53
C THR A 36 4.93 12.04 11.47
N LEU A 37 5.38 10.92 10.91
CA LEU A 37 5.83 9.76 11.71
C LEU A 37 7.12 10.09 12.47
N LYS A 38 7.22 9.61 13.72
CA LYS A 38 8.32 9.92 14.65
C LYS A 38 9.00 8.66 15.16
N TYR A 39 10.32 8.76 15.32
CA TYR A 39 11.15 7.73 15.93
C TYR A 39 10.93 7.65 17.46
N GLN A 40 10.79 6.43 17.98
CA GLN A 40 10.60 6.13 19.40
C GLN A 40 11.78 5.34 19.96
N PRO A 41 12.82 6.00 20.52
CA PRO A 41 14.05 5.35 20.98
C PRO A 41 13.87 4.42 22.19
N HIS A 42 12.70 4.41 22.81
CA HIS A 42 12.41 3.69 24.06
C HIS A 42 11.27 2.68 23.94
N ILE A 43 10.80 2.39 22.72
CA ILE A 43 9.77 1.37 22.48
C ILE A 43 10.30 0.42 21.41
N SER A 44 10.60 -0.82 21.79
CA SER A 44 11.05 -1.86 20.85
C SER A 44 9.87 -2.69 20.34
N MET A 45 9.88 -3.04 19.06
CA MET A 45 8.95 -4.01 18.49
C MET A 45 9.51 -5.43 18.72
N ASP A 46 8.95 -6.12 19.71
CA ASP A 46 9.41 -7.43 20.14
C ASP A 46 8.84 -8.55 19.26
N LYS A 47 7.67 -8.31 18.67
CA LYS A 47 7.03 -9.22 17.73
C LYS A 47 6.18 -8.44 16.73
N GLU A 48 6.19 -8.89 15.48
CA GLU A 48 5.13 -8.65 14.50
C GLU A 48 4.68 -9.99 13.90
N SER A 49 3.38 -10.19 13.76
CA SER A 49 2.82 -11.30 12.99
C SER A 49 1.75 -10.77 12.06
N LEU A 50 2.16 -10.57 10.82
CA LEU A 50 1.40 -10.02 9.72
C LEU A 50 0.75 -11.15 8.90
N PHE A 51 -0.56 -11.11 8.79
CA PHE A 51 -1.36 -11.96 7.92
C PHE A 51 -1.99 -11.08 6.83
N ILE A 52 -1.79 -11.46 5.57
CA ILE A 52 -2.35 -10.78 4.39
C ILE A 52 -3.13 -11.77 3.54
N SER A 53 -4.32 -11.37 3.15
CA SER A 53 -5.16 -11.99 2.11
C SER A 53 -5.99 -10.90 1.44
N GLU A 54 -6.66 -11.22 0.33
CA GLU A 54 -7.56 -10.28 -0.35
C GLU A 54 -8.78 -9.88 0.50
N ALA A 55 -9.19 -10.71 1.47
CA ALA A 55 -10.39 -10.48 2.29
C ALA A 55 -10.10 -9.87 3.67
N GLU A 56 -8.92 -10.13 4.23
CA GLU A 56 -8.49 -9.68 5.55
C GLU A 56 -6.99 -9.43 5.56
N VAL A 57 -6.59 -8.28 6.11
CA VAL A 57 -5.27 -8.08 6.71
C VAL A 57 -5.44 -8.06 8.23
N ARG A 58 -4.55 -8.77 8.93
CA ARG A 58 -4.49 -8.80 10.39
C ARG A 58 -3.05 -8.73 10.85
N VAL A 59 -2.77 -7.90 11.85
CA VAL A 59 -1.43 -7.70 12.39
C VAL A 59 -1.46 -7.83 13.90
N ASP A 60 -0.60 -8.69 14.45
CA ASP A 60 -0.46 -8.90 15.90
C ASP A 60 0.95 -8.48 16.35
N TYR A 61 1.05 -7.34 17.03
CA TYR A 61 2.28 -6.78 17.57
C TYR A 61 2.48 -7.08 19.07
N VAL A 62 3.74 -7.13 19.49
CA VAL A 62 4.13 -6.93 20.88
C VAL A 62 5.18 -5.84 20.92
N PHE A 63 4.89 -4.75 21.62
CA PHE A 63 5.82 -3.65 21.86
C PHE A 63 6.26 -3.66 23.33
N THR A 64 7.50 -3.26 23.62
CA THR A 64 8.01 -3.13 24.99
C THR A 64 8.60 -1.75 25.21
N ASN A 65 8.14 -1.05 26.26
CA ASN A 65 8.78 0.18 26.74
C ASN A 65 10.06 -0.18 27.50
N THR A 66 11.21 0.28 26.99
CA THR A 66 12.54 -0.01 27.54
C THR A 66 13.04 1.08 28.50
N SER A 67 12.23 2.11 28.77
CA SER A 67 12.51 3.15 29.76
C SER A 67 11.93 2.82 31.14
N SER A 68 12.35 3.61 32.14
CA SER A 68 11.88 3.54 33.53
C SER A 68 10.67 4.43 33.83
N GLN A 69 10.02 5.00 32.81
CA GLN A 69 8.87 5.89 32.93
C GLN A 69 7.74 5.42 32.03
N ASP A 70 6.49 5.69 32.41
CA ASP A 70 5.35 5.46 31.54
C ASP A 70 5.42 6.42 30.34
N LEU A 71 5.23 5.88 29.13
CA LEU A 71 5.21 6.65 27.90
C LEU A 71 3.76 6.74 27.39
N ILE A 72 3.31 7.95 27.06
CA ILE A 72 2.03 8.18 26.38
C ILE A 72 2.37 8.70 24.99
N VAL A 73 1.99 7.94 23.97
CA VAL A 73 2.45 8.16 22.59
C VAL A 73 1.26 8.16 21.64
N PRO A 74 1.09 9.21 20.81
CA PRO A 74 0.13 9.18 19.71
C PRO A 74 0.63 8.23 18.61
N ILE A 75 -0.17 7.23 18.26
CA ILE A 75 0.12 6.22 17.25
C ILE A 75 -0.76 6.47 16.03
N ALA A 76 -0.18 6.30 14.85
CA ALA A 76 -0.88 6.23 13.58
C ALA A 76 -0.60 4.88 12.92
N PHE A 77 -1.65 4.20 12.51
CA PHE A 77 -1.60 3.20 11.45
C PHE A 77 -1.90 3.92 10.12
N PRO A 78 -0.89 4.21 9.29
CA PRO A 78 -1.10 4.79 7.96
C PRO A 78 -1.72 3.74 7.02
N MET A 79 -2.30 4.20 5.91
CA MET A 79 -2.66 3.41 4.74
C MET A 79 -1.93 3.89 3.49
N PRO A 80 -1.69 3.03 2.48
CA PRO A 80 -0.95 3.44 1.31
C PRO A 80 -1.60 4.61 0.58
N PRO A 81 -0.80 5.44 -0.13
CA PRO A 81 -1.35 6.44 -1.02
C PRO A 81 -2.34 5.79 -1.98
N MET A 82 -3.55 6.34 -2.01
CA MET A 82 -4.53 6.05 -3.04
C MET A 82 -4.04 6.71 -4.32
N PHE A 83 -3.95 5.90 -5.37
CA PHE A 83 -3.83 6.36 -6.73
C PHE A 83 -5.23 6.31 -7.35
N PHE A 84 -5.50 7.18 -8.30
CA PHE A 84 -6.79 7.26 -8.98
C PHE A 84 -6.56 7.23 -10.49
N GLY A 85 -7.47 6.59 -11.21
CA GLY A 85 -7.38 6.30 -12.65
C GLY A 85 -8.29 5.13 -13.00
N SER A 86 -8.07 4.50 -14.16
CA SER A 86 -8.95 3.48 -14.75
C SER A 86 -8.95 2.10 -14.06
N ALA A 87 -8.59 2.03 -12.79
CA ALA A 87 -8.61 0.82 -11.96
C ALA A 87 -9.62 1.00 -10.83
N ASP A 88 -10.39 -0.04 -10.54
CA ASP A 88 -11.32 -0.06 -9.42
C ASP A 88 -10.54 -0.14 -8.11
N HIS A 89 -10.57 0.93 -7.32
CA HIS A 89 -9.93 1.02 -6.01
C HIS A 89 -10.96 0.87 -4.88
N SER A 90 -10.88 -0.21 -4.10
CA SER A 90 -11.67 -0.33 -2.87
C SER A 90 -11.04 0.48 -1.75
N SER A 91 -11.84 1.17 -0.94
CA SER A 91 -11.37 1.74 0.32
C SER A 91 -11.11 0.64 1.36
N ILE A 92 -10.35 0.98 2.40
CA ILE A 92 -10.26 0.14 3.59
C ILE A 92 -11.61 0.13 4.33
N ASP A 93 -11.99 -1.01 4.90
CA ASP A 93 -13.20 -1.13 5.72
C ASP A 93 -12.97 -2.02 6.96
N ASN A 94 -13.88 -1.95 7.93
CA ASN A 94 -13.96 -2.79 9.14
C ASN A 94 -12.72 -2.71 10.07
N PHE A 95 -11.97 -1.61 10.04
CA PHE A 95 -10.79 -1.43 10.88
C PHE A 95 -11.11 -1.58 12.37
N THR A 96 -10.48 -2.55 13.02
CA THR A 96 -10.64 -2.86 14.43
C THR A 96 -9.29 -2.83 15.15
N LEU A 97 -9.16 -1.98 16.16
CA LEU A 97 -8.00 -1.92 17.07
C LEU A 97 -8.28 -2.66 18.38
N LYS A 98 -7.34 -3.50 18.83
CA LYS A 98 -7.32 -4.11 20.17
C LYS A 98 -5.99 -3.86 20.88
N VAL A 99 -6.08 -3.43 22.14
CA VAL A 99 -4.92 -3.25 23.03
C VAL A 99 -5.09 -4.17 24.22
N ASN A 100 -4.12 -5.06 24.46
CA ASN A 100 -4.16 -6.13 25.47
C ASN A 100 -5.48 -6.92 25.42
N GLY A 101 -5.94 -7.25 24.20
CA GLY A 101 -7.18 -7.99 23.93
C GLY A 101 -8.49 -7.19 24.04
N LYS A 102 -8.44 -5.90 24.44
CA LYS A 102 -9.62 -5.03 24.56
C LYS A 102 -9.72 -4.09 23.37
N THR A 103 -10.87 -4.08 22.70
CA THR A 103 -11.15 -3.12 21.62
C THR A 103 -10.96 -1.68 22.10
N GLN A 104 -10.28 -0.85 21.32
CA GLN A 104 -10.15 0.59 21.55
C GLN A 104 -10.74 1.36 20.37
N PRO A 105 -11.24 2.59 20.58
CA PRO A 105 -11.62 3.46 19.48
C PRO A 105 -10.38 3.98 18.74
N THR A 106 -10.53 4.25 17.45
CA THR A 106 -9.58 5.06 16.66
C THR A 106 -10.29 6.29 16.10
N GLN A 107 -9.52 7.33 15.78
CA GLN A 107 -9.96 8.39 14.90
C GLN A 107 -9.45 8.08 13.49
N HIS A 108 -10.36 8.03 12.51
CA HIS A 108 -9.98 8.04 11.10
C HIS A 108 -9.64 9.48 10.66
N ARG A 109 -8.57 9.62 9.88
CA ARG A 109 -8.12 10.88 9.28
C ARG A 109 -7.72 10.63 7.83
N LEU A 110 -8.40 11.30 6.90
CA LEU A 110 -7.98 11.41 5.51
C LEU A 110 -6.98 12.57 5.38
N VAL A 111 -5.82 12.30 4.80
CA VAL A 111 -4.76 13.27 4.53
C VAL A 111 -4.58 13.42 3.02
N ALA A 112 -4.48 14.65 2.54
CA ALA A 112 -4.24 15.00 1.15
C ALA A 112 -2.92 15.76 1.02
N GLN A 113 -2.00 15.26 0.18
CA GLN A 113 -0.68 15.87 -0.01
C GLN A 113 -0.33 16.07 -1.49
N LEU A 114 0.19 17.26 -1.80
CA LEU A 114 0.83 17.54 -3.09
C LEU A 114 2.16 16.77 -3.23
N ALA A 115 2.69 16.70 -4.46
CA ALA A 115 3.98 16.07 -4.74
C ALA A 115 5.15 16.64 -3.90
N ASP A 116 5.11 17.92 -3.53
CA ASP A 116 6.12 18.60 -2.69
C ASP A 116 5.93 18.38 -1.17
N LYS A 117 4.95 17.54 -0.78
CA LYS A 117 4.51 17.25 0.60
C LYS A 117 3.78 18.40 1.31
N THR A 118 3.33 19.43 0.58
CA THR A 118 2.34 20.38 1.11
C THR A 118 1.04 19.65 1.43
N ASP A 119 0.60 19.75 2.69
CA ASP A 119 -0.71 19.27 3.13
C ASP A 119 -1.81 20.23 2.67
N ILE A 120 -2.86 19.69 2.07
CA ILE A 120 -4.03 20.42 1.58
C ILE A 120 -5.34 19.84 2.14
N SER A 121 -5.27 19.05 3.21
CA SER A 121 -6.39 18.26 3.74
C SER A 121 -7.52 19.14 4.28
N ALA A 122 -7.18 20.29 4.88
CA ALA A 122 -8.15 21.23 5.41
C ALA A 122 -8.90 21.95 4.28
N GLU A 123 -8.18 22.36 3.25
CA GLU A 123 -8.69 23.04 2.05
C GLU A 123 -9.55 22.10 1.22
N LEU A 124 -9.09 20.86 0.94
CA LEU A 124 -9.85 19.85 0.20
C LEU A 124 -11.18 19.53 0.92
N LYS A 125 -11.13 19.38 2.24
CA LYS A 125 -12.32 19.20 3.08
C LYS A 125 -13.23 20.42 3.08
N GLN A 126 -12.69 21.65 3.01
CA GLN A 126 -13.49 22.88 2.91
C GLN A 126 -14.20 23.00 1.55
N LEU A 127 -13.58 22.51 0.47
CA LEU A 127 -14.23 22.35 -0.84
C LEU A 127 -15.28 21.22 -0.83
N GLY A 128 -15.32 20.40 0.21
CA GLY A 128 -16.25 19.27 0.33
C GLY A 128 -15.89 18.07 -0.53
N TRP A 129 -14.63 17.94 -0.94
CA TRP A 129 -14.12 16.80 -1.70
C TRP A 129 -13.63 15.71 -0.75
N GLY A 130 -14.07 14.47 -0.97
CA GLY A 130 -13.57 13.24 -0.36
C GLY A 130 -13.03 12.27 -1.42
N ILE A 131 -12.90 11.00 -1.05
CA ILE A 131 -12.36 9.94 -1.91
C ILE A 131 -13.23 9.77 -3.17
N ASP A 132 -14.56 9.72 -3.01
CA ASP A 132 -15.49 9.49 -4.11
C ASP A 132 -15.48 10.64 -5.15
N GLU A 133 -15.39 11.90 -4.71
CA GLU A 133 -15.26 13.05 -5.61
C GLU A 133 -13.93 13.06 -6.37
N VAL A 134 -12.84 12.68 -5.70
CA VAL A 134 -11.51 12.57 -6.29
C VAL A 134 -11.45 11.44 -7.31
N ALA A 135 -12.03 10.27 -7.00
CA ALA A 135 -12.16 9.16 -7.94
C ALA A 135 -13.01 9.52 -9.17
N TYR A 136 -14.15 10.18 -8.97
CA TYR A 136 -15.01 10.64 -10.07
C TYR A 136 -14.29 11.61 -11.01
N PHE A 137 -13.56 12.59 -10.46
CA PHE A 137 -12.82 13.55 -11.29
C PHE A 137 -11.66 12.87 -12.03
N ALA A 138 -10.97 11.90 -11.43
CA ALA A 138 -9.89 11.17 -12.09
C ALA A 138 -10.37 10.28 -13.25
N GLU A 139 -11.57 9.68 -13.14
CA GLU A 139 -12.14 8.84 -14.20
C GLU A 139 -12.73 9.68 -15.36
N TYR A 140 -13.45 10.76 -15.04
CA TYR A 140 -14.25 11.50 -16.04
C TYR A 140 -13.65 12.85 -16.46
N ALA A 141 -12.63 13.36 -15.76
CA ALA A 141 -12.14 14.75 -15.88
C ALA A 141 -13.23 15.83 -15.69
N GLU A 142 -14.33 15.49 -14.99
CA GLU A 142 -15.48 16.35 -14.73
C GLU A 142 -15.61 16.70 -13.25
N VAL A 143 -15.93 17.96 -12.94
CA VAL A 143 -16.18 18.41 -11.56
C VAL A 143 -17.50 17.80 -11.05
N PRO A 144 -17.51 17.05 -9.93
CA PRO A 144 -18.73 16.40 -9.44
C PRO A 144 -19.85 17.40 -9.12
N GLU A 145 -21.10 16.96 -9.26
CA GLU A 145 -22.27 17.83 -9.09
C GLU A 145 -22.29 18.51 -7.71
N GLY A 146 -22.49 19.83 -7.71
CA GLY A 146 -22.56 20.64 -6.49
C GLY A 146 -21.21 20.93 -5.82
N LYS A 147 -20.08 20.47 -6.38
CA LYS A 147 -18.74 20.78 -5.86
C LYS A 147 -18.13 22.02 -6.53
N PRO A 148 -17.31 22.82 -5.82
CA PRO A 148 -16.44 23.80 -6.45
C PRO A 148 -15.32 23.08 -7.23
N ALA A 149 -14.83 23.69 -8.30
CA ALA A 149 -13.68 23.18 -9.05
C ALA A 149 -12.41 23.17 -8.17
N LEU A 150 -11.52 22.20 -8.43
CA LEU A 150 -10.22 22.14 -7.76
C LEU A 150 -9.33 23.34 -8.16
N PRO A 151 -8.49 23.86 -7.25
CA PRO A 151 -7.46 24.83 -7.59
C PRO A 151 -6.50 24.27 -8.65
N GLN A 152 -6.16 25.08 -9.65
CA GLN A 152 -5.29 24.65 -10.77
C GLN A 152 -3.91 24.17 -10.31
N GLN A 153 -3.37 24.67 -9.19
CA GLN A 153 -2.10 24.19 -8.63
C GLN A 153 -2.18 22.82 -7.94
N TRP A 154 -3.35 22.18 -7.90
CA TRP A 154 -3.55 20.80 -7.46
C TRP A 154 -3.75 19.84 -8.64
N LEU A 155 -3.66 20.34 -9.87
CA LEU A 155 -3.73 19.58 -11.11
C LEU A 155 -2.37 19.65 -11.84
N ASP A 156 -2.11 18.68 -12.70
CA ASP A 156 -0.93 18.66 -13.58
C ASP A 156 -1.19 19.34 -14.94
N GLU A 157 -0.22 19.23 -15.86
CA GLU A 157 -0.29 19.84 -17.19
C GLU A 157 -1.43 19.24 -18.06
N ASP A 158 -1.81 17.98 -17.80
CA ASP A 158 -2.90 17.25 -18.47
C ASP A 158 -4.24 17.37 -17.71
N GLN A 159 -4.33 18.31 -16.75
CA GLN A 159 -5.47 18.56 -15.86
C GLN A 159 -5.86 17.37 -14.97
N GLN A 160 -4.95 16.42 -14.74
CA GLN A 160 -5.14 15.29 -13.84
C GLN A 160 -4.77 15.64 -12.40
N ILE A 161 -5.17 14.80 -11.44
CA ILE A 161 -4.98 15.05 -10.01
C ILE A 161 -3.50 14.94 -9.62
N ALA A 162 -2.91 16.04 -9.15
CA ALA A 162 -1.51 16.14 -8.75
C ALA A 162 -1.27 15.99 -7.23
N PHE A 163 -2.18 15.29 -6.53
CA PHE A 163 -2.10 15.01 -5.10
C PHE A 163 -2.50 13.57 -4.77
N THR A 164 -1.96 13.06 -3.67
CA THR A 164 -2.30 11.72 -3.14
C THR A 164 -3.21 11.84 -1.93
N LEU A 165 -4.19 10.93 -1.81
CA LEU A 165 -4.95 10.71 -0.59
C LEU A 165 -4.38 9.55 0.22
N SER A 166 -4.35 9.65 1.54
CA SER A 166 -3.95 8.57 2.44
C SER A 166 -4.85 8.54 3.68
N ASP A 167 -5.38 7.37 4.00
CA ASP A 167 -6.09 7.14 5.26
C ASP A 167 -5.10 6.91 6.41
N TYR A 168 -5.49 7.35 7.60
CA TYR A 168 -4.78 7.06 8.84
C TYR A 168 -5.76 6.74 9.95
N PHE A 169 -5.47 5.69 10.72
CA PHE A 169 -6.19 5.37 11.95
C PHE A 169 -5.31 5.75 13.13
N VAL A 170 -5.72 6.75 13.92
CA VAL A 170 -4.92 7.31 15.00
C VAL A 170 -5.55 7.08 16.37
N TRP A 171 -4.71 6.84 17.38
CA TRP A 171 -5.10 6.72 18.78
C TRP A 171 -3.97 7.15 19.72
N GLU A 172 -4.26 7.30 21.00
CA GLU A 172 -3.26 7.50 22.05
C GLU A 172 -2.97 6.17 22.75
N GLN A 173 -1.68 5.83 22.89
CA GLN A 173 -1.23 4.58 23.49
C GLN A 173 -0.35 4.83 24.71
N THR A 174 -0.75 4.28 25.86
CA THR A 174 0.12 4.17 27.03
C THR A 174 0.99 2.91 26.93
N PHE A 175 2.29 3.04 27.11
CA PHE A 175 3.23 1.95 27.32
C PHE A 175 3.83 2.07 28.73
N PRO A 176 3.42 1.25 29.71
CA PRO A 176 3.92 1.36 31.08
C PRO A 176 5.43 1.06 31.19
N ALA A 177 6.10 1.66 32.16
CA ALA A 177 7.55 1.54 32.38
C ALA A 177 7.99 0.06 32.44
N GLY A 178 8.97 -0.31 31.61
CA GLY A 178 9.54 -1.66 31.56
C GLY A 178 8.59 -2.79 31.16
N GLN A 179 7.38 -2.48 30.65
CA GLN A 179 6.34 -3.48 30.35
C GLN A 179 6.08 -3.61 28.85
N SER A 180 5.54 -4.77 28.48
CA SER A 180 5.07 -5.07 27.13
C SER A 180 3.57 -4.77 26.98
N VAL A 181 3.18 -4.36 25.78
CA VAL A 181 1.79 -4.14 25.36
C VAL A 181 1.55 -4.95 24.09
N SER A 182 0.49 -5.76 24.08
CA SER A 182 -0.02 -6.37 22.85
C SER A 182 -0.95 -5.41 22.14
N ILE A 183 -0.70 -5.15 20.86
CA ILE A 183 -1.56 -4.35 19.99
C ILE A 183 -1.91 -5.22 18.78
N SER A 184 -3.17 -5.28 18.38
CA SER A 184 -3.54 -5.96 17.14
C SER A 184 -4.65 -5.29 16.37
N HIS A 185 -4.48 -5.30 15.04
CA HIS A 185 -5.39 -4.68 14.07
C HIS A 185 -5.93 -5.74 13.12
N SER A 186 -7.17 -5.56 12.67
CA SER A 186 -7.75 -6.32 11.56
C SER A 186 -8.64 -5.41 10.71
N TYR A 187 -8.59 -5.56 9.40
CA TYR A 187 -9.38 -4.78 8.44
C TYR A 187 -9.53 -5.52 7.09
N THR A 188 -10.54 -5.11 6.32
CA THR A 188 -10.67 -5.49 4.90
C THR A 188 -9.75 -4.56 4.09
N PRO A 189 -8.77 -5.09 3.33
CA PRO A 189 -7.78 -4.24 2.66
C PRO A 189 -8.36 -3.42 1.52
N SER A 190 -7.70 -2.30 1.24
CA SER A 190 -7.80 -1.65 -0.06
C SER A 190 -7.13 -2.53 -1.12
N LEU A 191 -7.85 -2.78 -2.21
CA LEU A 191 -7.36 -3.49 -3.38
C LEU A 191 -7.49 -2.59 -4.60
N SER A 192 -6.49 -2.62 -5.48
CA SER A 192 -6.62 -2.16 -6.86
C SER A 192 -7.02 -3.35 -7.72
N THR A 193 -8.09 -3.21 -8.48
CA THR A 193 -8.68 -4.27 -9.31
C THR A 193 -9.19 -3.69 -10.64
N GLY A 194 -9.77 -4.51 -11.49
CA GLY A 194 -10.45 -4.04 -12.70
C GLY A 194 -10.99 -5.20 -13.51
N ILE A 195 -11.46 -4.91 -14.73
CA ILE A 195 -11.82 -5.95 -15.68
C ILE A 195 -10.61 -6.85 -16.00
N PRO A 196 -10.84 -8.12 -16.37
CA PRO A 196 -9.78 -8.99 -16.86
C PRO A 196 -9.04 -8.37 -18.05
N ASP A 197 -7.71 -8.43 -18.02
CA ASP A 197 -6.83 -7.86 -19.06
C ASP A 197 -5.80 -8.89 -19.51
N THR A 198 -5.31 -8.75 -20.74
CA THR A 198 -4.35 -9.64 -21.39
C THR A 198 -3.13 -9.92 -20.51
N ALA A 199 -2.64 -11.15 -20.56
CA ALA A 199 -1.45 -11.54 -19.79
C ALA A 199 -0.22 -10.67 -20.10
N ASN A 200 -0.10 -10.10 -21.30
CA ASN A 200 1.00 -9.21 -21.63
C ASN A 200 0.82 -7.82 -20.99
N SER A 201 -0.37 -7.21 -21.06
CA SER A 201 -0.65 -5.92 -20.38
C SER A 201 -0.39 -5.99 -18.88
N ILE A 202 -0.86 -7.07 -18.23
CA ILE A 202 -0.60 -7.30 -16.80
C ILE A 202 0.89 -7.52 -16.50
N ILE A 203 1.63 -8.21 -17.37
CA ILE A 203 3.08 -8.37 -17.22
C ILE A 203 3.80 -7.03 -17.36
N ASP A 204 3.45 -6.24 -18.38
CA ASP A 204 4.13 -4.98 -18.69
C ASP A 204 3.87 -3.94 -17.58
N THR A 205 2.63 -3.87 -17.07
CA THR A 205 2.24 -3.00 -15.95
C THR A 205 2.91 -3.41 -14.62
N TYR A 206 2.90 -4.70 -14.27
CA TYR A 206 3.28 -5.14 -12.93
C TYR A 206 4.70 -5.71 -12.78
N THR A 207 5.51 -5.80 -13.86
CA THR A 207 6.87 -6.39 -13.77
C THR A 207 7.73 -5.75 -12.68
N GLU A 208 7.83 -4.42 -12.66
CA GLU A 208 8.59 -3.70 -11.64
C GLU A 208 7.81 -3.58 -10.31
N LEU A 209 6.49 -3.33 -10.38
CA LEU A 209 5.66 -3.11 -9.19
C LEU A 209 5.55 -4.36 -8.29
N ALA A 210 5.46 -5.55 -8.87
CA ALA A 210 5.27 -6.82 -8.15
C ALA A 210 6.42 -7.82 -8.37
N CYS A 211 7.57 -7.32 -8.86
CA CYS A 211 8.81 -8.08 -9.07
C CYS A 211 8.59 -9.38 -9.84
N LEU A 212 7.95 -9.30 -11.02
CA LEU A 212 7.63 -10.48 -11.83
C LEU A 212 8.90 -11.11 -12.42
N ASP A 213 9.30 -12.27 -11.90
CA ASP A 213 10.33 -13.10 -12.54
C ASP A 213 9.76 -13.84 -13.78
N GLU A 214 10.64 -14.52 -14.53
CA GLU A 214 10.20 -15.27 -15.73
C GLU A 214 9.27 -16.46 -15.41
N SER A 215 9.33 -17.00 -14.18
CA SER A 215 8.41 -18.05 -13.72
C SER A 215 7.01 -17.48 -13.48
N ALA A 216 6.93 -16.30 -12.86
CA ALA A 216 5.71 -15.55 -12.63
C ALA A 216 5.06 -15.14 -13.97
N LYS A 217 5.84 -14.54 -14.89
CA LYS A 217 5.36 -14.19 -16.24
C LYS A 217 4.83 -15.40 -17.02
N GLN A 218 5.51 -16.54 -16.97
CA GLN A 218 4.99 -17.79 -17.55
C GLN A 218 3.72 -18.29 -16.83
N GLY A 219 3.63 -18.10 -15.51
CA GLY A 219 2.45 -18.41 -14.71
C GLY A 219 1.23 -17.55 -15.07
N ILE A 220 1.43 -16.26 -15.36
CA ILE A 220 0.38 -15.34 -15.82
C ILE A 220 -0.10 -15.77 -17.21
N ARG A 221 0.82 -15.99 -18.16
CA ARG A 221 0.49 -16.47 -19.52
C ARG A 221 -0.26 -17.81 -19.54
N LYS A 222 -0.04 -18.70 -18.55
CA LYS A 222 -0.79 -19.96 -18.39
C LYS A 222 -2.22 -19.78 -17.84
N ARG A 223 -2.51 -18.63 -17.22
CA ARG A 223 -3.84 -18.28 -16.70
C ARG A 223 -4.67 -17.48 -17.71
N ASN A 224 -4.00 -16.89 -18.71
CA ASN A 224 -4.63 -16.18 -19.81
C ASN A 224 -5.74 -17.01 -20.45
N LEU A 225 -6.98 -16.50 -20.41
CA LEU A 225 -8.12 -17.14 -21.03
C LEU A 225 -8.28 -16.62 -22.46
N VAL A 226 -8.31 -17.56 -23.40
CA VAL A 226 -8.74 -17.35 -24.78
C VAL A 226 -9.87 -18.33 -25.06
N VAL A 227 -10.99 -17.84 -25.58
CA VAL A 227 -12.20 -18.61 -25.88
C VAL A 227 -12.53 -18.46 -27.36
N LYS A 228 -13.05 -19.51 -27.99
CA LYS A 228 -13.55 -19.42 -29.37
C LYS A 228 -14.98 -18.90 -29.38
N GLN A 229 -15.18 -17.73 -29.99
CA GLN A 229 -16.50 -17.14 -30.22
C GLN A 229 -16.68 -16.91 -31.72
N ASP A 230 -17.77 -17.43 -32.29
CA ASP A 230 -18.10 -17.38 -33.72
C ASP A 230 -17.00 -17.86 -34.69
N GLY A 231 -16.03 -18.64 -34.17
CA GLY A 231 -14.89 -19.20 -34.90
C GLY A 231 -13.57 -18.44 -34.70
N GLU A 232 -13.63 -17.24 -34.12
CA GLU A 232 -12.47 -16.40 -33.81
C GLU A 232 -11.99 -16.61 -32.37
N ASP A 233 -10.69 -16.39 -32.13
CA ASP A 233 -10.11 -16.48 -30.78
C ASP A 233 -10.27 -15.12 -30.08
N VAL A 234 -11.08 -15.08 -29.02
CA VAL A 234 -11.31 -13.91 -28.17
C VAL A 234 -10.49 -14.06 -26.90
N GLU A 235 -9.57 -13.12 -26.67
CA GLU A 235 -8.74 -13.06 -25.48
C GLU A 235 -9.46 -12.31 -24.36
N TYR A 236 -9.82 -13.04 -23.30
CA TYR A 236 -10.42 -12.50 -22.07
C TYR A 236 -9.37 -12.19 -21.00
N GLY A 237 -8.10 -12.55 -21.21
CA GLY A 237 -7.03 -12.15 -20.31
C GLY A 237 -6.97 -12.92 -18.98
N VAL A 238 -6.52 -12.23 -17.92
CA VAL A 238 -6.43 -12.73 -16.55
C VAL A 238 -7.19 -11.82 -15.58
N GLU A 239 -7.79 -12.40 -14.56
CA GLU A 239 -8.30 -11.66 -13.40
C GLU A 239 -7.12 -11.32 -12.49
N TRP A 240 -7.11 -10.10 -11.96
CA TRP A 240 -6.01 -9.57 -11.17
C TRP A 240 -6.52 -8.76 -9.98
N SER A 241 -5.70 -8.68 -8.93
CA SER A 241 -5.86 -7.73 -7.84
C SER A 241 -4.50 -7.40 -7.24
N HIS A 242 -4.31 -6.16 -6.79
CA HIS A 242 -3.06 -5.65 -6.25
C HIS A 242 -3.26 -5.02 -4.88
N LEU A 243 -2.35 -5.31 -3.95
CA LEU A 243 -2.37 -4.87 -2.55
C LEU A 243 -1.00 -4.31 -2.16
N SER A 244 -0.98 -3.13 -1.55
CA SER A 244 0.21 -2.52 -0.94
C SER A 244 0.14 -2.49 0.59
N TYR A 245 1.30 -2.63 1.25
CA TYR A 245 1.42 -2.63 2.72
C TYR A 245 2.85 -2.16 3.12
N ILE A 246 3.04 -1.27 4.12
CA ILE A 246 4.41 -0.87 4.52
C ILE A 246 5.08 -2.04 5.22
N LEU A 247 6.40 -2.15 5.09
CA LEU A 247 7.17 -2.67 6.22
C LEU A 247 8.14 -1.65 6.82
N VAL A 248 8.70 -0.71 6.04
CA VAL A 248 9.77 0.22 6.46
C VAL A 248 9.48 1.13 7.67
N THR A 249 8.24 1.50 8.01
CA THR A 249 7.96 2.34 9.20
C THR A 249 8.15 1.59 10.52
N ALA A 250 8.30 0.26 10.49
CA ALA A 250 8.77 -0.47 11.66
C ALA A 250 10.16 0.03 12.16
N ASN A 251 10.96 0.63 11.27
CA ASN A 251 12.24 1.26 11.60
C ASN A 251 12.10 2.56 12.43
N ASN A 252 10.87 3.06 12.64
CA ASN A 252 10.60 4.14 13.58
C ASN A 252 10.57 3.67 15.05
N TRP A 253 10.66 2.36 15.30
CA TRP A 253 10.76 1.79 16.65
C TRP A 253 12.22 1.50 17.03
N GLN A 254 12.48 1.20 18.30
CA GLN A 254 13.82 0.96 18.81
C GLN A 254 14.43 -0.33 18.25
N GLY A 255 15.18 -0.19 17.15
CA GLY A 255 15.95 -1.26 16.51
C GLY A 255 15.12 -2.16 15.59
N ALA A 256 15.66 -3.33 15.26
CA ALA A 256 15.01 -4.31 14.40
C ALA A 256 13.83 -5.00 15.10
N ILE A 257 12.87 -5.49 14.31
CA ILE A 257 11.76 -6.33 14.78
C ILE A 257 12.35 -7.64 15.33
N LYS A 258 12.16 -7.92 16.63
CA LYS A 258 12.91 -9.03 17.26
C LYS A 258 12.48 -10.41 16.74
N ASP A 259 11.20 -10.61 16.46
CA ASP A 259 10.62 -11.79 15.80
C ASP A 259 9.50 -11.35 14.83
N PHE A 260 9.78 -11.39 13.52
CA PHE A 260 8.85 -11.03 12.46
C PHE A 260 8.34 -12.30 11.78
N LYS A 261 7.02 -12.42 11.65
CA LYS A 261 6.35 -13.43 10.81
C LYS A 261 5.43 -12.75 9.78
N LEU A 262 5.58 -13.15 8.52
CA LEU A 262 4.66 -12.85 7.43
C LEU A 262 3.96 -14.12 6.98
N THR A 263 2.64 -14.08 6.87
CA THR A 263 1.79 -15.12 6.25
C THR A 263 0.97 -14.47 5.15
N ILE A 264 1.11 -14.93 3.91
CA ILE A 264 0.27 -14.51 2.78
C ILE A 264 -0.60 -15.69 2.34
N LYS A 265 -1.90 -15.46 2.19
CA LYS A 265 -2.88 -16.50 1.85
C LYS A 265 -3.66 -16.14 0.59
N LYS A 266 -3.63 -17.07 -0.38
CA LYS A 266 -4.43 -17.00 -1.61
C LYS A 266 -5.88 -17.36 -1.39
N SER A 267 -6.73 -16.85 -2.27
CA SER A 267 -8.14 -17.21 -2.39
C SER A 267 -8.31 -18.65 -2.93
N GLN A 268 -7.54 -19.05 -3.94
CA GLN A 268 -7.60 -20.39 -4.55
C GLN A 268 -6.22 -21.07 -4.69
N PRO A 269 -6.14 -22.42 -4.71
CA PRO A 269 -4.88 -23.15 -4.92
C PRO A 269 -4.23 -22.85 -6.27
N THR A 270 -5.06 -22.55 -7.26
CA THR A 270 -4.75 -22.20 -8.65
C THR A 270 -4.26 -20.77 -8.84
N ASP A 271 -4.42 -19.87 -7.87
CA ASP A 271 -3.96 -18.49 -8.00
C ASP A 271 -2.43 -18.41 -8.04
N LEU A 272 -1.90 -17.35 -8.63
CA LEU A 272 -0.50 -16.95 -8.56
C LEU A 272 -0.39 -15.74 -7.63
N ILE A 273 0.67 -15.69 -6.82
CA ILE A 273 1.13 -14.48 -6.14
C ILE A 273 2.49 -14.13 -6.75
N SER A 274 2.72 -12.85 -6.98
CA SER A 274 4.06 -12.27 -7.05
C SER A 274 4.14 -11.07 -6.12
N LEU A 275 5.32 -10.79 -5.58
CA LEU A 275 5.55 -9.60 -4.77
C LEU A 275 7.02 -9.19 -4.76
N CYS A 276 7.26 -7.91 -4.53
CA CYS A 276 8.59 -7.42 -4.16
C CYS A 276 8.84 -7.68 -2.67
N PHE A 277 9.70 -8.65 -2.34
CA PHE A 277 10.10 -8.94 -0.96
C PHE A 277 11.48 -9.63 -0.91
N ASP A 278 12.40 -9.12 -0.07
CA ASP A 278 13.77 -9.64 0.07
C ASP A 278 13.85 -11.02 0.76
N GLY A 279 12.77 -11.47 1.41
CA GLY A 279 12.73 -12.72 2.17
C GLY A 279 12.23 -13.93 1.37
N GLU A 280 12.80 -15.10 1.63
CA GLU A 280 12.36 -16.37 1.01
C GLU A 280 11.02 -16.85 1.59
N LEU A 281 9.91 -16.56 0.90
CA LEU A 281 8.59 -17.11 1.21
C LEU A 281 8.54 -18.62 0.97
N LYS A 282 8.19 -19.38 2.02
CA LYS A 282 8.02 -20.83 1.96
C LYS A 282 6.56 -21.17 1.84
N LYS A 283 6.19 -21.87 0.76
CA LYS A 283 4.86 -22.43 0.60
C LYS A 283 4.63 -23.54 1.64
N THR A 284 3.70 -23.33 2.56
CA THR A 284 3.39 -24.27 3.65
C THR A 284 2.20 -25.18 3.32
N ASP A 285 1.25 -24.69 2.53
CA ASP A 285 0.10 -25.45 2.02
C ASP A 285 -0.31 -24.94 0.61
N PRO A 286 -1.36 -25.47 -0.06
CA PRO A 286 -1.76 -25.03 -1.40
C PRO A 286 -2.08 -23.53 -1.54
N LEU A 287 -2.53 -22.87 -0.47
CA LEU A 287 -2.95 -21.47 -0.39
C LEU A 287 -1.93 -20.57 0.31
N THR A 288 -1.20 -21.11 1.30
CA THR A 288 -0.42 -20.32 2.27
C THR A 288 1.08 -20.29 1.96
N PHE A 289 1.65 -19.09 2.05
CA PHE A 289 3.09 -18.82 2.01
C PHE A 289 3.49 -18.13 3.31
N GLU A 290 4.60 -18.55 3.91
CA GLU A 290 5.10 -17.99 5.17
C GLU A 290 6.57 -17.63 5.10
N PHE A 291 6.94 -16.55 5.78
CA PHE A 291 8.31 -16.16 6.08
C PHE A 291 8.43 -15.83 7.57
N GLN A 292 9.56 -16.17 8.18
CA GLN A 292 9.87 -15.79 9.55
C GLN A 292 11.36 -15.44 9.67
N GLN A 293 11.65 -14.30 10.30
CA GLN A 293 13.03 -13.87 10.59
C GLN A 293 13.11 -13.18 11.96
N LYS A 294 14.18 -13.46 12.69
CA LYS A 294 14.56 -12.72 13.90
C LYS A 294 15.45 -11.55 13.54
N GLN A 295 15.33 -10.44 14.29
CA GLN A 295 16.05 -9.19 14.01
C GLN A 295 15.81 -8.74 12.55
N PHE A 296 14.54 -8.71 12.15
CA PHE A 296 14.15 -8.29 10.81
C PHE A 296 14.11 -6.75 10.75
N THR A 297 14.82 -6.18 9.78
CA THR A 297 14.84 -4.75 9.48
C THR A 297 14.29 -4.59 8.08
N PRO A 298 13.04 -4.16 7.90
CA PRO A 298 12.45 -4.02 6.58
C PRO A 298 13.12 -2.89 5.78
N THR A 299 13.55 -3.24 4.58
CA THR A 299 14.24 -2.41 3.58
C THR A 299 13.28 -1.77 2.57
N GLN A 300 12.13 -2.39 2.36
CA GLN A 300 11.11 -2.00 1.39
C GLN A 300 9.72 -2.41 1.88
N ASP A 301 8.71 -1.85 1.22
CA ASP A 301 7.31 -2.14 1.45
C ASP A 301 6.84 -3.34 0.61
N LEU A 302 5.73 -3.95 0.99
CA LEU A 302 5.11 -5.04 0.24
C LEU A 302 4.22 -4.47 -0.86
N SER A 303 4.39 -5.01 -2.06
CA SER A 303 3.54 -4.78 -3.23
C SER A 303 3.22 -6.15 -3.81
N ILE A 304 1.97 -6.59 -3.65
CA ILE A 304 1.53 -7.98 -3.83
C ILE A 304 0.49 -8.03 -4.94
N LEU A 305 0.78 -8.79 -6.00
CA LEU A 305 -0.11 -9.05 -7.11
C LEU A 305 -0.67 -10.48 -7.00
N PHE A 306 -1.99 -10.60 -6.99
CA PHE A 306 -2.71 -11.85 -7.09
C PHE A 306 -3.26 -11.99 -8.51
N ILE A 307 -2.96 -13.11 -9.19
CA ILE A 307 -3.42 -13.41 -10.55
C ILE A 307 -4.17 -14.73 -10.57
N ARG A 308 -5.38 -14.72 -11.11
CA ARG A 308 -6.22 -15.90 -11.29
C ARG A 308 -6.71 -16.03 -12.73
N LYS A 309 -7.10 -17.24 -13.10
CA LYS A 309 -7.72 -17.49 -14.41
C LYS A 309 -9.19 -17.06 -14.31
N PRO A 310 -9.72 -16.26 -15.25
CA PRO A 310 -11.11 -15.81 -15.18
C PRO A 310 -12.09 -16.98 -15.16
N ASN A 311 -13.14 -16.88 -14.35
CA ASN A 311 -14.21 -17.88 -14.29
C ASN A 311 -15.54 -17.30 -14.79
N PHE A 312 -15.77 -17.40 -16.09
CA PHE A 312 -17.07 -17.13 -16.71
C PHE A 312 -17.95 -18.38 -16.55
N GLU A 313 -18.91 -18.33 -15.63
CA GLU A 313 -20.04 -19.29 -15.54
C GLU A 313 -21.13 -18.99 -16.58
#